data_AF-A0A0K2TCS1-F1
#
_entry.id   AF-A0A0K2TCS1-F1
#
_cell.length_a   1.000
_cell.length_b   1.000
_cell.length_c   1.000
_cell.angle_alpha   90.00
_cell.angle_beta   90.00
_cell.angle_gamma   90.00
#
_symmetry.space_group_name_H-M   'P 1'
#
loop_
_entity.id
_entity.type
_entity.pdbx_description
1 polymer ?
#
loop_
_entity_poly.entity_id
_entity_poly.type
_entity_poly.pdbx_seq_one_letter_code
_entity_poly.pdbx_strand_id
1 'polypeptide(L)'
;MKGLSRTERNVTLMIDEVEFVKGELTVNCENNQATKTVVTFIIKSAGGKYIDVVALVSVSNLTTEFLYIQYQVVIKAFWEVGFTVAELIVDNHTTNLKFYEKLLWNDESKISISQPKEEKKKIHLLFDPLHNFKNVYNSSQRLEVLECPSTLGRYDTLGPNFAQLR
;
A
#
# COMPACT_ATOMS: atom_id res chain seq x y z
N MET A 1 -23.62 10.66 -2.09
CA MET A 1 -22.84 11.48 -3.05
C MET A 1 -23.66 11.87 -4.28
N LYS A 2 -23.77 13.16 -4.58
CA LYS A 2 -24.13 13.72 -5.91
C LYS A 2 -22.82 14.13 -6.60
N GLY A 3 -22.70 13.97 -7.92
CA GLY A 3 -21.46 14.24 -8.68
C GLY A 3 -20.88 12.99 -9.32
N LEU A 4 -20.27 12.09 -8.52
CA LEU A 4 -19.61 10.89 -9.02
C LEU A 4 -20.58 9.86 -9.64
N SER A 5 -20.21 9.32 -10.79
CA SER A 5 -20.89 8.23 -11.50
C SER A 5 -20.85 6.90 -10.72
N ARG A 6 -21.44 5.83 -11.28
CA ARG A 6 -21.33 4.48 -10.68
C ARG A 6 -19.93 3.87 -10.86
N THR A 7 -19.27 4.13 -11.98
CA THR A 7 -17.92 3.62 -12.27
C THR A 7 -16.86 4.27 -11.39
N GLU A 8 -16.96 5.57 -11.15
CA GLU A 8 -16.05 6.35 -10.29
C GLU A 8 -16.15 6.00 -8.80
N ARG A 9 -17.18 5.27 -8.37
CA ARG A 9 -17.32 4.79 -6.99
C ARG A 9 -16.59 3.47 -6.73
N ASN A 10 -16.07 2.82 -7.77
CA ASN A 10 -15.09 1.76 -7.60
C ASN A 10 -13.73 2.43 -7.43
N VAL A 11 -13.12 2.27 -6.26
CA VAL A 11 -11.90 2.97 -5.87
C VAL A 11 -10.78 2.00 -5.51
N THR A 12 -9.57 2.42 -5.83
CA THR A 12 -8.32 1.92 -5.27
C THR A 12 -8.07 2.68 -3.97
N LEU A 13 -7.91 1.96 -2.85
CA LEU A 13 -7.38 2.53 -1.61
C LEU A 13 -5.86 2.41 -1.66
N MET A 14 -5.16 3.53 -1.47
CA MET A 14 -3.71 3.59 -1.36
C MET A 14 -3.34 4.00 0.06
N ILE A 15 -2.38 3.30 0.66
CA ILE A 15 -1.78 3.67 1.95
C ILE A 15 -0.30 3.95 1.72
N ASP A 16 0.17 5.07 2.27
CA ASP A 16 1.54 5.56 2.17
C ASP A 16 1.96 6.25 3.49
N GLU A 17 3.26 6.40 3.73
CA GLU A 17 3.81 6.87 5.00
C GLU A 17 4.90 7.94 4.84
N VAL A 18 4.73 9.06 5.55
CA VAL A 18 5.68 10.20 5.52
C VAL A 18 6.40 10.30 6.86
N GLU A 19 7.70 10.05 6.87
CA GLU A 19 8.56 10.15 8.06
C GLU A 19 9.19 11.54 8.26
N PHE A 20 9.23 12.03 9.50
CA PHE A 20 9.81 13.31 9.87
C PHE A 20 11.28 13.20 10.28
N VAL A 21 12.17 13.34 9.31
CA VAL A 21 13.62 13.36 9.54
C VAL A 21 14.03 14.70 10.19
N LYS A 22 14.16 14.69 11.52
CA LYS A 22 14.63 15.79 12.40
C LYS A 22 13.63 16.93 12.72
N GLY A 23 12.32 16.66 12.67
CA GLY A 23 11.31 17.60 13.16
C GLY A 23 10.38 16.95 14.19
N GLU A 24 10.14 17.60 15.32
CA GLU A 24 9.13 17.18 16.29
C GLU A 24 7.79 17.84 15.97
N LEU A 25 6.87 17.08 15.35
CA LEU A 25 5.47 17.48 15.27
C LEU A 25 4.76 17.05 16.56
N THR A 26 4.63 17.97 17.49
CA THR A 26 3.95 17.79 18.79
C THR A 26 2.44 17.99 18.67
N VAL A 27 1.80 17.38 17.67
CA VAL A 27 0.38 17.56 17.34
C VAL A 27 -0.41 16.31 17.74
N ASN A 28 -1.04 16.37 18.92
CA ASN A 28 -2.10 15.46 19.38
C ASN A 28 -1.81 13.95 19.34
N CYS A 29 -0.54 13.51 19.33
CA CYS A 29 -0.23 12.12 19.69
C CYS A 29 -0.54 11.87 21.17
N GLU A 30 -1.18 10.75 21.47
CA GLU A 30 -1.47 10.33 22.84
C GLU A 30 -0.17 10.24 23.66
N ASN A 31 -0.22 10.68 24.92
CA ASN A 31 0.90 10.66 25.87
C ASN A 31 2.09 11.60 25.54
N ASN A 32 1.86 12.74 24.87
CA ASN A 32 2.87 13.79 24.62
C ASN A 32 4.11 13.36 23.82
N GLN A 33 4.08 12.21 23.14
CA GLN A 33 5.18 11.78 22.27
C GLN A 33 5.20 12.60 20.96
N ALA A 34 6.39 12.94 20.46
CA ALA A 34 6.51 13.56 19.15
C ALA A 34 6.04 12.61 18.03
N THR A 35 5.26 13.12 17.08
CA THR A 35 4.92 12.40 15.84
C THR A 35 6.20 12.12 15.05
N LYS A 36 6.37 10.88 14.59
CA LYS A 36 7.48 10.50 13.68
C LYS A 36 7.00 10.22 12.27
N THR A 37 5.78 9.73 12.12
CA THR A 37 5.23 9.30 10.82
C THR A 37 3.78 9.77 10.69
N VAL A 38 3.38 10.20 9.50
CA VAL A 38 1.97 10.36 9.13
C VAL A 38 1.59 9.25 8.16
N VAL A 39 0.64 8.41 8.55
CA VAL A 39 0.00 7.44 7.66
C VAL A 39 -1.05 8.17 6.84
N THR A 40 -0.99 8.03 5.52
CA THR A 40 -1.85 8.73 4.57
C THR A 40 -2.74 7.72 3.86
N PHE A 41 -4.06 7.93 3.94
CA PHE A 41 -5.05 7.11 3.24
C PHE A 41 -5.63 7.92 2.07
N ILE A 42 -5.37 7.47 0.84
CA ILE A 42 -5.80 8.12 -0.39
C ILE A 42 -6.79 7.19 -1.11
N ILE A 43 -7.88 7.73 -1.65
CA ILE A 43 -8.71 7.01 -2.63
C ILE A 43 -8.49 7.57 -4.01
N LYS A 44 -8.41 6.68 -4.99
CA LYS A 44 -8.38 7.00 -6.41
C LYS A 44 -9.49 6.22 -7.11
N SER A 45 -10.31 6.90 -7.90
CA SER A 45 -11.32 6.26 -8.74
C SER A 45 -10.67 5.40 -9.83
N ALA A 46 -11.02 4.12 -9.88
CA ALA A 46 -10.62 3.23 -10.98
C ALA A 46 -11.34 3.56 -12.29
N GLY A 47 -12.55 4.16 -12.22
CA GLY A 47 -13.42 4.44 -13.36
C GLY A 47 -13.45 5.89 -13.84
N GLY A 48 -12.43 6.71 -13.55
CA GLY A 48 -12.45 8.15 -13.82
C GLY A 48 -11.31 8.93 -13.16
N LYS A 49 -11.45 10.25 -13.01
CA LYS A 49 -10.36 11.15 -12.57
C LYS A 49 -10.40 11.56 -11.09
N TYR A 50 -11.42 11.16 -10.34
CA TYR A 50 -11.54 11.50 -8.93
C TYR A 50 -10.41 10.88 -8.09
N ILE A 51 -9.79 11.70 -7.24
CA ILE A 51 -8.75 11.34 -6.28
C ILE A 51 -8.93 12.22 -5.05
N ASP A 52 -8.75 11.68 -3.85
CA ASP A 52 -9.03 12.38 -2.60
C ASP A 52 -8.19 11.84 -1.43
N VAL A 53 -7.87 12.71 -0.46
CA VAL A 53 -7.14 12.33 0.76
C VAL A 53 -8.15 12.17 1.89
N VAL A 54 -8.28 10.94 2.38
CA VAL A 54 -9.35 10.52 3.28
C VAL A 54 -8.97 10.69 4.74
N ALA A 55 -7.72 10.37 5.07
CA ALA A 55 -7.18 10.54 6.42
C ALA A 55 -5.67 10.78 6.37
N LEU A 56 -5.20 11.64 7.28
CA LEU A 56 -3.80 11.83 7.65
C LEU A 56 -3.71 11.51 9.14
N VAL A 57 -3.00 10.45 9.49
CA VAL A 57 -2.98 9.88 10.85
C VAL A 57 -1.57 9.95 11.42
N SER A 58 -1.35 10.91 12.31
CA SER A 58 -0.08 11.11 13.03
C SER A 58 0.18 10.01 14.05
N VAL A 59 1.35 9.36 13.97
CA VAL A 59 1.80 8.35 14.94
C VAL A 59 3.26 8.57 15.39
N SER A 60 3.55 8.24 16.64
CA SER A 60 4.92 8.20 17.19
C SER A 60 5.64 6.89 16.88
N ASN A 61 4.88 5.83 16.58
CA ASN A 61 5.37 4.52 16.12
C ASN A 61 4.27 3.83 15.28
N LEU A 62 4.59 3.40 14.06
CA LEU A 62 3.64 2.71 13.17
C LEU A 62 3.73 1.20 13.36
N THR A 63 2.68 0.59 13.93
CA THR A 63 2.60 -0.88 14.08
C THR A 63 1.60 -1.50 13.10
N THR A 64 1.81 -2.77 12.80
CA THR A 64 0.96 -3.59 11.93
C THR A 64 -0.49 -3.66 12.43
N GLU A 65 -0.68 -3.72 13.75
CA GLU A 65 -1.97 -3.80 14.42
C GLU A 65 -2.71 -2.46 14.36
N PHE A 66 -2.00 -1.34 14.59
CA PHE A 66 -2.55 0.00 14.43
C PHE A 66 -3.05 0.23 13.01
N LEU A 67 -2.23 -0.12 12.01
CA LEU A 67 -2.57 0.01 10.60
C LEU A 67 -3.86 -0.77 10.25
N TYR A 68 -4.00 -1.99 10.77
CA TYR A 68 -5.20 -2.80 10.57
C TYR A 68 -6.46 -2.19 11.20
N ILE A 69 -6.36 -1.60 12.39
CA ILE A 69 -7.47 -0.89 13.04
C ILE A 69 -7.91 0.30 12.18
N GLN A 70 -6.98 1.12 11.69
CA GLN A 70 -7.31 2.26 10.82
C GLN A 70 -7.91 1.79 9.49
N TYR A 71 -7.34 0.74 8.88
CA TYR A 71 -7.90 0.09 7.68
C TYR A 71 -9.35 -0.37 7.87
N GLN A 72 -9.69 -1.03 8.99
CA GLN A 72 -11.07 -1.44 9.28
C GLN A 72 -12.03 -0.24 9.38
N VAL A 73 -11.61 0.86 10.04
CA VAL A 73 -12.41 2.10 10.14
C VAL A 73 -12.63 2.72 8.75
N VAL A 74 -11.57 2.83 7.95
CA VAL A 74 -11.60 3.42 6.61
C VAL A 74 -12.48 2.62 5.64
N ILE A 75 -12.34 1.29 5.60
CA ILE A 75 -13.19 0.42 4.75
C ILE A 75 -14.66 0.51 5.15
N LYS A 76 -14.95 0.55 6.46
CA LYS A 76 -16.34 0.73 6.95
C LYS A 76 -16.91 2.09 6.51
N ALA A 77 -16.15 3.18 6.67
CA ALA A 77 -16.59 4.51 6.29
C ALA A 77 -16.88 4.62 4.77
N PHE A 78 -16.03 4.02 3.92
CA PHE A 78 -16.27 3.97 2.48
C PHE A 78 -17.55 3.22 2.10
N TRP A 79 -17.81 2.08 2.74
CA TRP A 79 -19.05 1.34 2.55
C TRP A 79 -20.28 2.18 2.92
N GLU A 80 -20.25 2.86 4.07
CA GLU A 80 -21.35 3.71 4.56
C GLU A 80 -21.57 4.96 3.68
N VAL A 81 -20.51 5.51 3.06
CA VAL A 81 -20.58 6.62 2.10
C VAL A 81 -21.04 6.18 0.70
N GLY A 82 -20.96 4.88 0.38
CA GLY A 82 -21.38 4.30 -0.89
C GLY A 82 -20.28 4.19 -1.95
N PHE A 83 -19.02 4.09 -1.51
CA PHE A 83 -17.90 3.61 -2.33
C PHE A 83 -17.81 2.07 -2.32
N THR A 84 -17.10 1.49 -3.28
CA THR A 84 -16.67 0.09 -3.29
C THR A 84 -15.16 0.07 -3.51
N VAL A 85 -14.41 -0.42 -2.52
CA VAL A 85 -12.97 -0.61 -2.70
C VAL A 85 -12.75 -1.88 -3.52
N ALA A 86 -12.13 -1.73 -4.68
CA ALA A 86 -11.79 -2.84 -5.58
C ALA A 86 -10.36 -3.33 -5.35
N GLU A 87 -9.48 -2.44 -4.89
CA GLU A 87 -8.03 -2.65 -4.79
C GLU A 87 -7.51 -1.98 -3.51
N LEU A 88 -6.51 -2.61 -2.88
CA LEU A 88 -5.67 -2.01 -1.85
C LEU A 88 -4.23 -2.01 -2.37
N ILE A 89 -3.58 -0.85 -2.34
CA ILE A 89 -2.16 -0.68 -2.65
C ILE A 89 -1.44 -0.21 -1.39
N VAL A 90 -0.34 -0.87 -1.07
CA VAL A 90 0.64 -0.45 -0.05
C VAL A 90 2.04 -0.47 -0.67
N ASP A 91 3.03 0.16 -0.03
CA ASP A 91 4.43 0.01 -0.43
C ASP A 91 5.00 -1.37 0.01
N ASN A 92 6.27 -1.65 -0.27
CA ASN A 92 6.93 -2.90 0.15
C ASN A 92 7.78 -2.73 1.43
N HIS A 93 7.32 -1.91 2.38
CA HIS A 93 7.93 -1.75 3.70
C HIS A 93 7.51 -2.90 4.65
N THR A 94 8.38 -3.23 5.60
CA THR A 94 8.24 -4.35 6.53
C THR A 94 6.94 -4.32 7.35
N THR A 95 6.42 -3.14 7.71
CA THR A 95 5.17 -3.04 8.48
C THR A 95 3.94 -3.33 7.61
N ASN A 96 3.97 -2.87 6.35
CA ASN A 96 2.92 -3.08 5.35
C ASN A 96 2.87 -4.52 4.85
N LEU A 97 4.04 -5.15 4.63
CA LEU A 97 4.15 -6.57 4.33
C LEU A 97 3.53 -7.43 5.45
N LYS A 98 3.87 -7.17 6.72
CA LYS A 98 3.29 -7.88 7.88
C LYS A 98 1.78 -7.66 8.02
N PHE A 99 1.27 -6.50 7.63
CA PHE A 99 -0.17 -6.18 7.62
C PHE A 99 -0.91 -7.04 6.60
N TYR A 100 -0.33 -7.23 5.42
CA TYR A 100 -0.83 -8.20 4.44
C TYR A 100 -0.72 -9.64 5.00
N GLU A 101 0.49 -10.11 5.33
CA GLU A 101 0.76 -11.49 5.77
C GLU A 101 -0.10 -11.96 6.94
N LYS A 102 -0.13 -11.17 8.03
CA LYS A 102 -0.71 -11.64 9.30
C LYS A 102 -2.19 -11.33 9.45
N LEU A 103 -2.65 -10.21 8.87
CA LEU A 103 -3.97 -9.65 9.20
C LEU A 103 -4.95 -9.59 8.01
N LEU A 104 -4.47 -9.77 6.77
CA LEU A 104 -5.31 -9.91 5.57
C LEU A 104 -5.20 -11.31 4.94
N TRP A 105 -4.00 -11.88 4.92
CA TRP A 105 -3.70 -13.20 4.34
C TRP A 105 -3.97 -14.35 5.32
N ASN A 106 -3.89 -14.10 6.63
CA ASN A 106 -3.92 -15.12 7.68
C ASN A 106 -2.88 -16.23 7.40
N ASP A 107 -1.62 -15.83 7.20
CA ASP A 107 -0.45 -16.67 6.89
C ASP A 107 -0.52 -17.47 5.56
N GLU A 108 -1.59 -17.33 4.76
CA GLU A 108 -1.72 -17.87 3.40
C GLU A 108 -1.73 -16.76 2.35
N SER A 109 -0.70 -16.67 1.50
CA SER A 109 -0.59 -15.62 0.46
C SER A 109 -1.83 -15.53 -0.44
N LYS A 110 -2.50 -14.37 -0.42
CA LYS A 110 -3.78 -14.13 -1.11
C LYS A 110 -3.75 -12.87 -1.96
N ILE A 111 -3.92 -13.04 -3.28
CA ILE A 111 -4.07 -11.93 -4.25
C ILE A 111 -5.35 -11.10 -4.04
N SER A 112 -6.26 -11.54 -3.17
CA SER A 112 -7.53 -10.86 -2.90
C SER A 112 -8.17 -11.34 -1.60
N ILE A 113 -8.87 -10.44 -0.91
CA ILE A 113 -9.74 -10.73 0.25
C ILE A 113 -11.20 -10.35 -0.05
N SER A 114 -12.16 -10.89 0.68
CA SER A 114 -13.58 -10.54 0.53
C SER A 114 -13.91 -9.17 1.12
N GLN A 115 -14.85 -8.45 0.50
CA GLN A 115 -15.40 -7.20 1.06
C GLN A 115 -16.16 -7.47 2.38
N PRO A 116 -15.87 -6.79 3.51
CA PRO A 116 -16.44 -7.11 4.83
C PRO A 116 -17.97 -6.99 5.00
N LYS A 117 -18.69 -6.52 3.96
CA LYS A 117 -20.17 -6.42 3.93
C LYS A 117 -20.81 -7.04 2.68
N GLU A 118 -20.02 -7.55 1.74
CA GLU A 118 -20.53 -8.03 0.45
C GLU A 118 -19.60 -9.10 -0.13
N GLU A 119 -19.60 -10.31 0.45
CA GLU A 119 -18.63 -11.41 0.21
C GLU A 119 -18.38 -11.78 -1.26
N LYS A 120 -19.34 -11.47 -2.15
CA LYS A 120 -19.21 -11.69 -3.60
C LYS A 120 -18.24 -10.72 -4.28
N LYS A 121 -17.94 -9.58 -3.65
CA LYS A 121 -16.93 -8.62 -4.08
C LYS A 121 -15.61 -8.90 -3.37
N LYS A 122 -14.53 -8.60 -4.09
CA LYS A 122 -13.16 -8.77 -3.62
C LYS A 122 -12.42 -7.44 -3.60
N ILE A 123 -11.53 -7.29 -2.63
CA ILE A 123 -10.47 -6.29 -2.61
C ILE A 123 -9.22 -7.01 -3.10
N HIS A 124 -8.66 -6.60 -4.23
CA HIS A 124 -7.39 -7.11 -4.73
C HIS A 124 -6.23 -6.49 -3.94
N LEU A 125 -5.26 -7.31 -3.54
CA LEU A 125 -4.13 -6.89 -2.71
C LEU A 125 -2.90 -6.71 -3.58
N LEU A 126 -2.32 -5.50 -3.57
CA LEU A 126 -1.26 -5.07 -4.48
C LEU A 126 -0.16 -4.35 -3.70
N PHE A 127 1.08 -4.51 -4.16
CA PHE A 127 2.20 -3.66 -3.76
C PHE A 127 2.49 -2.64 -4.85
N ASP A 128 2.91 -1.41 -4.49
CA ASP A 128 3.25 -0.38 -5.47
C ASP A 128 4.34 -0.88 -6.44
N PRO A 129 4.05 -0.98 -7.76
CA PRO A 129 5.04 -1.40 -8.74
C PRO A 129 6.26 -0.47 -8.79
N LEU A 130 6.12 0.83 -8.51
CA LEU A 130 7.25 1.76 -8.54
C LEU A 130 8.27 1.45 -7.44
N HIS A 131 7.81 1.17 -6.21
CA HIS A 131 8.70 0.73 -5.14
C HIS A 131 9.34 -0.64 -5.41
N ASN A 132 8.60 -1.57 -6.01
CA ASN A 132 9.17 -2.85 -6.44
C ASN A 132 10.24 -2.70 -7.53
N PHE A 133 10.02 -1.85 -8.55
CA PHE A 133 11.02 -1.55 -9.58
C PHE A 133 12.27 -0.85 -9.00
N LYS A 134 12.10 0.11 -8.07
CA LYS A 134 13.24 0.71 -7.34
C LYS A 134 14.05 -0.36 -6.60
N ASN A 135 13.38 -1.28 -5.90
CA ASN A 135 14.04 -2.34 -5.13
C ASN A 135 14.81 -3.32 -6.02
N VAL A 136 14.25 -3.72 -7.18
CA VAL A 136 14.96 -4.52 -8.19
C VAL A 136 16.19 -3.77 -8.71
N TYR A 137 16.02 -2.51 -9.15
CA TYR A 137 17.12 -1.68 -9.65
C TYR A 137 18.26 -1.54 -8.63
N ASN A 138 17.93 -1.19 -7.38
CA ASN A 138 18.92 -1.05 -6.30
C ASN A 138 19.63 -2.38 -5.98
N SER A 139 18.91 -3.51 -6.04
CA SER A 139 19.52 -4.83 -5.88
C SER A 139 20.51 -5.13 -7.01
N SER A 140 20.12 -4.86 -8.26
CA SER A 140 20.96 -5.03 -9.45
C SER A 140 22.19 -4.12 -9.47
N GLN A 141 22.09 -2.87 -8.99
CA GLN A 141 23.25 -1.98 -8.80
C GLN A 141 24.23 -2.48 -7.73
N ARG A 142 23.75 -3.18 -6.70
CA ARG A 142 24.57 -3.68 -5.59
C ARG A 142 25.21 -5.04 -5.87
N LEU A 143 24.49 -5.92 -6.58
CA LEU A 143 24.93 -7.30 -6.84
C LEU A 143 25.66 -7.44 -8.19
N GLU A 144 25.53 -6.47 -9.09
CA GLU A 144 26.08 -6.45 -10.47
C GLU A 144 25.68 -7.65 -11.36
N VAL A 145 24.88 -8.56 -10.83
CA VAL A 145 24.46 -9.84 -11.40
C VAL A 145 22.99 -10.07 -11.09
N LEU A 146 22.24 -10.54 -12.08
CA LEU A 146 20.91 -11.14 -11.91
C LEU A 146 20.97 -12.62 -12.25
N GLU A 147 20.84 -13.47 -11.23
CA GLU A 147 20.64 -14.91 -11.42
C GLU A 147 19.16 -15.16 -11.73
N CYS A 148 18.85 -15.55 -12.97
CA CYS A 148 17.50 -15.91 -13.36
C CYS A 148 17.23 -17.41 -13.09
N PRO A 149 16.11 -17.79 -12.45
CA PRO A 149 15.78 -19.19 -12.24
C PRO A 149 15.71 -20.00 -13.55
N SER A 150 16.23 -21.23 -13.52
CA SER A 150 16.34 -22.12 -14.69
C SER A 150 15.01 -22.65 -15.23
N THR A 151 13.87 -22.16 -14.73
CA THR A 151 12.52 -22.40 -15.29
C THR A 151 12.35 -21.87 -16.71
N LEU A 152 13.25 -20.98 -17.17
CA LEU A 152 13.35 -20.52 -18.56
C LEU A 152 14.36 -21.33 -19.41
N GLY A 153 14.90 -22.43 -18.89
CA GLY A 153 15.74 -23.37 -19.66
C GLY A 153 17.21 -23.00 -19.81
N ARG A 154 17.68 -21.92 -19.17
CA ARG A 154 19.10 -21.52 -19.12
C ARG A 154 19.47 -20.95 -17.76
N TYR A 155 20.74 -21.15 -17.38
CA TYR A 155 21.42 -20.39 -16.32
C TYR A 155 22.23 -19.25 -16.98
N ASP A 156 21.54 -18.28 -17.56
CA ASP A 156 22.18 -17.10 -18.14
C ASP A 156 22.42 -16.06 -17.02
N THR A 157 23.67 -15.96 -16.54
CA THR A 157 24.09 -14.95 -15.55
C THR A 157 24.09 -13.56 -16.21
N LEU A 158 23.04 -12.76 -15.97
CA LEU A 158 22.88 -11.47 -16.64
C LEU A 158 23.52 -10.33 -15.84
N GLY A 159 24.55 -9.69 -16.42
CA GLY A 159 25.05 -8.39 -15.97
C GLY A 159 24.08 -7.27 -16.42
N PRO A 160 23.37 -6.58 -15.52
CA PRO A 160 22.27 -5.70 -15.88
C PRO A 160 22.79 -4.31 -16.32
N ASN A 161 22.94 -4.13 -17.63
CA ASN A 161 23.47 -2.89 -18.21
C ASN A 161 22.42 -1.76 -18.25
N PHE A 162 22.41 -0.91 -17.22
CA PHE A 162 21.56 0.27 -17.12
C PHE A 162 22.16 1.55 -17.73
N ALA A 163 23.16 1.48 -18.61
CA ALA A 163 23.80 2.67 -19.19
C ALA A 163 22.83 3.57 -20.00
N GLN A 164 21.66 3.06 -20.39
CA GLN A 164 20.59 3.79 -21.07
C GLN A 164 19.62 4.53 -20.12
N LEU A 165 19.79 4.41 -18.80
CA LEU A 165 18.95 5.02 -17.76
C LEU A 165 19.71 6.10 -16.94
N ARG A 166 20.77 6.69 -17.51
CA ARG A 166 21.60 7.73 -16.90
C ARG A 166 21.44 9.06 -17.62
#